data_AF-A0A938B536-F1
#
_entry.id   AF-A0A938B536-F1
#
_cell.length_a   1.000
_cell.length_b   1.000
_cell.length_c   1.000
_cell.angle_alpha   90.00
_cell.angle_beta   90.00
_cell.angle_gamma   90.00
#
_symmetry.space_group_name_H-M   'P 1'
#
loop_
_entity.id
_entity.type
_entity.pdbx_description
1 polymer ?
#
loop_
_entity_poly.entity_id
_entity_poly.type
_entity_poly.pdbx_seq_one_letter_code
_entity_poly.pdbx_strand_id
1 'polypeptide(L)'
;MTFEELLDQAVALLQRRGRVTYRTLQRQLALDDATLADLVEAVCFAHPHVREEAGRGLVWPDASASVPAPEAERRHLTVLFCDLVDSTSLSGQLDPEEYRDVVQAYQRTCTEVIQQFDGHVAQLLGDALLVYFGWPVAHEDDARRAVYAGL
;
A
#
# COMPACT_ATOMS: atom_id res chain seq x y z
N MET A 1 28.10 -27.45 9.23
CA MET A 1 27.12 -26.70 8.42
C MET A 1 27.79 -26.40 7.11
N THR A 2 27.14 -26.69 5.99
CA THR A 2 27.69 -26.42 4.66
C THR A 2 27.43 -24.95 4.27
N PHE A 3 28.13 -24.46 3.26
CA PHE A 3 27.91 -23.10 2.74
C PHE A 3 26.50 -22.92 2.16
N GLU A 4 25.97 -23.96 1.52
CA GLU A 4 24.61 -23.97 0.96
C GLU A 4 23.55 -23.84 2.07
N GLU A 5 23.72 -24.55 3.19
CA GLU A 5 22.85 -24.40 4.37
C GLU A 5 22.91 -22.99 4.99
N LEU A 6 24.09 -22.36 4.98
CA LEU A 6 24.27 -20.99 5.46
C LEU A 6 23.58 -19.98 4.54
N LEU A 7 23.67 -20.18 3.23
CA LEU A 7 23.00 -19.35 2.22
C LEU A 7 21.48 -19.40 2.41
N ASP A 8 20.91 -20.60 2.51
CA ASP A 8 19.47 -20.79 2.70
C ASP A 8 18.97 -20.14 4.00
N GLN A 9 19.74 -20.29 5.10
CA GLN A 9 19.38 -19.67 6.38
C GLN A 9 19.48 -18.14 6.33
N ALA A 10 20.48 -17.59 5.64
CA ALA A 10 20.64 -16.15 5.47
C ALA A 10 19.48 -15.56 4.65
N VAL A 11 19.11 -16.22 3.56
CA VAL A 11 17.97 -15.84 2.71
C VAL A 11 16.66 -15.91 3.49
N ALA A 12 16.40 -17.00 4.21
CA ALA A 12 15.20 -17.14 5.04
C ALA A 12 15.13 -16.06 6.14
N LEU A 13 16.27 -15.71 6.74
CA LEU A 13 16.35 -14.65 7.74
C LEU A 13 16.05 -13.28 7.14
N LEU A 14 16.59 -13.00 5.94
CA LEU A 14 16.40 -11.76 5.20
C LEU A 14 14.95 -11.59 4.75
N GLN A 15 14.33 -12.62 4.16
CA GLN A 15 12.92 -12.62 3.77
C GLN A 15 11.99 -12.37 4.96
N ARG A 16 12.31 -12.90 6.14
CA ARG A 16 11.45 -12.76 7.33
C ARG A 16 11.57 -11.40 8.01
N ARG A 17 12.69 -10.70 7.85
CA ARG A 17 12.99 -9.45 8.57
C ARG A 17 13.09 -8.23 7.67
N GLY A 18 13.14 -8.39 6.34
CA GLY A 18 13.35 -7.35 5.35
C GLY A 18 14.75 -6.72 5.38
N ARG A 19 15.42 -6.68 6.53
CA ARG A 19 16.75 -6.11 6.71
C ARG A 19 17.51 -6.76 7.84
N VAL A 20 18.78 -7.07 7.59
CA VAL A 20 19.66 -7.75 8.57
C VAL A 20 21.06 -7.14 8.52
N THR A 21 21.61 -6.82 9.69
CA THR A 21 22.99 -6.30 9.79
C THR A 21 24.04 -7.41 9.72
N TYR A 22 25.25 -7.08 9.27
CA TYR A 22 26.37 -8.04 9.24
C TYR A 22 26.66 -8.65 10.60
N ARG A 23 26.65 -7.85 11.67
CA ARG A 23 26.80 -8.37 13.04
C ARG A 23 25.71 -9.36 13.43
N THR A 24 24.50 -9.20 12.90
CA THR A 24 23.41 -10.14 13.17
C THR A 24 23.64 -11.44 12.41
N LEU A 25 24.04 -11.37 11.13
CA LEU A 25 24.42 -12.54 10.33
C LEU A 25 25.57 -13.30 10.99
N GLN A 26 26.65 -12.61 11.33
CA GLN A 26 27.81 -13.18 12.02
C GLN A 26 27.42 -13.88 13.32
N ARG A 27 26.58 -13.24 14.16
CA ARG A 27 26.18 -13.81 15.45
C ARG A 27 25.18 -14.96 15.31
N GLN A 28 24.24 -14.89 14.37
CA GLN A 28 23.21 -15.91 14.23
C GLN A 28 23.68 -17.13 13.46
N LEU A 29 24.58 -16.94 12.50
CA LEU A 29 25.10 -17.98 11.62
C LEU A 29 26.55 -18.39 11.99
N ALA A 30 27.08 -17.84 13.10
CA ALA A 30 28.44 -18.10 13.60
C ALA A 30 29.53 -17.92 12.52
N LEU A 31 29.46 -16.83 11.77
CA LEU A 31 30.36 -16.52 10.65
C LEU A 31 31.57 -15.71 11.11
N ASP A 32 32.71 -15.96 10.49
CA ASP A 32 33.85 -15.04 10.49
C ASP A 32 33.72 -13.99 9.37
N ASP A 33 34.67 -13.06 9.29
CA ASP A 33 34.63 -11.96 8.32
C ASP A 33 34.79 -12.46 6.87
N ALA A 34 35.57 -13.53 6.65
CA ALA A 34 35.78 -14.11 5.32
C ALA A 34 34.51 -14.80 4.82
N THR A 35 33.91 -15.66 5.65
CA THR A 35 32.67 -16.37 5.31
C THR A 35 31.50 -15.41 5.16
N LEU A 36 31.48 -14.31 5.92
CA LEU A 36 30.48 -13.25 5.72
C LEU A 36 30.61 -12.61 4.33
N ALA A 37 31.82 -12.28 3.89
CA ALA A 37 32.05 -11.67 2.58
C ALA A 37 31.58 -12.61 1.46
N ASP A 38 31.95 -13.89 1.53
CA ASP A 38 31.53 -14.92 0.56
C ASP A 38 30.00 -15.10 0.56
N LEU A 39 29.37 -15.10 1.74
CA LEU A 39 27.92 -15.20 1.88
C LEU A 39 27.21 -13.98 1.28
N VAL A 40 27.72 -12.77 1.55
CA VAL A 40 27.17 -11.53 1.01
C VAL A 40 27.25 -11.52 -0.51
N GLU A 41 28.39 -11.90 -1.08
CA GLU A 41 28.56 -12.05 -2.53
C GLU A 41 27.56 -13.04 -3.10
N ALA A 42 27.47 -14.24 -2.52
CA ALA A 42 26.57 -15.30 -2.97
C ALA A 42 25.09 -14.88 -2.91
N VAL A 43 24.66 -14.22 -1.82
CA VAL A 43 23.29 -13.72 -1.66
C VAL A 43 22.97 -12.66 -2.71
N CYS A 44 23.85 -11.67 -2.90
CA CYS A 44 23.64 -10.60 -3.88
C CYS A 44 23.65 -11.13 -5.33
N PHE A 45 24.50 -12.13 -5.63
CA PHE A 45 24.55 -12.78 -6.94
C PHE A 45 23.30 -13.61 -7.22
N ALA A 46 22.87 -14.44 -6.27
CA ALA A 46 21.69 -15.29 -6.42
C ALA A 46 20.37 -14.50 -6.38
N HIS A 47 20.35 -13.37 -5.68
CA HIS A 47 19.18 -12.52 -5.51
C HIS A 47 19.49 -11.05 -5.87
N PRO A 48 19.40 -10.67 -7.15
CA PRO A 48 19.72 -9.31 -7.64
C PRO A 48 18.92 -8.16 -7.00
N HIS A 49 17.83 -8.49 -6.30
CA HIS A 49 17.03 -7.53 -5.55
C HIS A 49 17.61 -7.21 -4.18
N VAL A 50 18.35 -8.13 -3.57
CA VAL A 50 19.02 -7.87 -2.29
C VAL A 50 20.11 -6.83 -2.50
N ARG A 51 20.15 -5.82 -1.64
CA ARG A 51 21.15 -4.76 -1.71
C ARG A 51 21.89 -4.62 -0.40
N GLU A 52 23.16 -4.31 -0.49
CA GLU A 52 23.95 -3.87 0.65
C GLU A 52 23.59 -2.44 1.05
N GLU A 53 23.31 -2.24 2.33
CA GLU A 53 22.98 -0.92 2.88
C GLU A 53 24.21 -0.33 3.60
N ALA A 54 24.94 0.53 2.89
CA ALA A 54 26.04 1.34 3.42
C ALA A 54 27.11 0.53 4.21
N GLY A 55 27.41 -0.70 3.77
CA GLY A 55 28.38 -1.57 4.45
C GLY A 55 27.98 -2.00 5.86
N ARG A 56 26.69 -1.96 6.20
CA ARG A 56 26.17 -2.35 7.52
C ARG A 56 25.36 -3.64 7.52
N GLY A 57 24.89 -4.09 6.36
CA GLY A 57 23.98 -5.21 6.26
C GLY A 57 23.37 -5.39 4.89
N LEU A 58 22.50 -6.39 4.80
CA LEU A 58 21.71 -6.73 3.62
C LEU A 58 20.26 -6.33 3.83
N VAL A 59 19.68 -5.75 2.78
CA VAL A 59 18.26 -5.41 2.70
C VAL A 59 17.65 -6.30 1.65
N TRP A 60 16.64 -7.04 2.06
CA TRP A 60 15.70 -7.69 1.16
C TRP A 60 14.58 -6.70 0.91
N PRO A 61 14.56 -6.00 -0.24
CA PRO A 61 13.41 -5.19 -0.58
C PRO A 61 12.26 -6.17 -0.77
N ASP A 62 11.36 -6.21 0.21
CA ASP A 62 10.01 -6.66 -0.07
C ASP A 62 9.50 -5.82 -1.25
N ALA A 63 8.65 -6.40 -2.09
CA ALA A 63 7.89 -5.66 -3.10
C ALA A 63 7.10 -4.48 -2.49
N SER A 64 7.02 -4.41 -1.16
CA SER A 64 6.74 -3.22 -0.35
C SER A 64 8.03 -2.47 0.00
N ALA A 65 8.79 -2.00 -0.99
CA ALA A 65 9.52 -0.76 -0.79
C ALA A 65 8.46 0.21 -0.29
N SER A 66 8.58 0.67 0.95
CA SER A 66 7.76 1.78 1.41
C SER A 66 8.00 2.88 0.40
N VAL A 67 7.05 3.09 -0.52
CA VAL A 67 6.85 4.39 -1.13
C VAL A 67 6.95 5.32 0.07
N PRO A 68 7.93 6.25 0.12
CA PRO A 68 8.00 7.17 1.23
C PRO A 68 6.58 7.69 1.41
N ALA A 69 6.00 7.46 2.59
CA ALA A 69 4.63 7.90 2.86
C ALA A 69 4.60 9.35 2.38
N PRO A 70 3.70 9.70 1.44
CA PRO A 70 3.75 10.98 0.77
C PRO A 70 3.95 12.05 1.84
N GLU A 71 5.02 12.83 1.70
CA GLU A 71 5.39 13.83 2.68
C GLU A 71 4.15 14.69 2.93
N ALA A 72 3.80 14.90 4.20
CA ALA A 72 2.54 15.55 4.55
C ALA A 72 2.46 16.91 3.84
N GLU A 73 1.53 17.03 2.89
CA GLU A 73 1.39 18.23 2.07
C GLU A 73 0.14 19.02 2.45
N ARG A 74 0.23 20.35 2.34
CA ARG A 74 -0.93 21.23 2.39
C ARG A 74 -1.37 21.52 0.96
N ARG A 75 -2.56 21.08 0.59
CA ARG A 75 -3.13 21.25 -0.76
C ARG A 75 -4.55 21.82 -0.69
N HIS A 76 -4.93 22.58 -1.73
CA HIS A 76 -6.33 22.95 -1.95
C HIS A 76 -7.06 21.75 -2.56
N LEU A 77 -8.15 21.32 -1.93
CA LEU A 77 -9.00 20.24 -2.43
C LEU A 77 -10.45 20.72 -2.53
N THR A 78 -11.16 20.22 -3.53
CA THR A 78 -12.62 20.23 -3.50
C THR A 78 -13.09 18.89 -2.95
N VAL A 79 -13.97 18.92 -1.95
CA VAL A 79 -14.52 17.71 -1.32
C VAL A 79 -15.99 17.60 -1.68
N LEU A 80 -16.37 16.45 -2.23
CA LEU A 80 -17.76 16.06 -2.44
C LEU A 80 -18.10 14.97 -1.42
N PHE A 81 -19.26 15.09 -0.79
CA PHE A 81 -19.84 14.07 0.05
C PHE A 81 -21.22 13.71 -0.50
N CYS A 82 -21.47 12.44 -0.77
CA CYS A 82 -22.77 11.97 -1.22
C CYS A 82 -23.20 10.75 -0.43
N ASP A 83 -24.50 10.60 -0.22
CA ASP A 83 -25.07 9.60 0.67
C ASP A 83 -26.40 9.08 0.14
N LEU A 84 -26.74 7.85 0.50
CA LEU A 84 -27.99 7.23 0.06
C LEU A 84 -29.15 7.74 0.92
N VAL A 85 -30.13 8.39 0.28
CA VAL A 85 -31.31 8.90 0.97
C VAL A 85 -32.11 7.76 1.61
N ASP A 86 -32.54 7.97 2.86
CA ASP A 86 -33.36 7.03 3.65
C ASP A 86 -32.75 5.63 3.88
N SER A 87 -31.43 5.49 3.76
CA SER A 87 -30.70 4.24 3.95
C SER A 87 -30.94 3.55 5.29
N THR A 88 -31.06 4.33 6.37
CA THR A 88 -31.31 3.80 7.71
C THR A 88 -32.67 3.11 7.77
N SER A 89 -33.70 3.69 7.14
CA SER A 89 -35.01 3.03 7.05
C SER A 89 -34.95 1.77 6.19
N LEU A 90 -34.24 1.85 5.05
CA LEU A 90 -34.06 0.72 4.15
C LEU A 90 -33.35 -0.46 4.84
N SER A 91 -32.33 -0.18 5.65
CA SER A 91 -31.59 -1.20 6.41
C SER A 91 -32.44 -1.94 7.45
N GLY A 92 -33.53 -1.32 7.91
CA GLY A 92 -34.49 -1.95 8.83
C GLY A 92 -35.55 -2.81 8.12
N GLN A 93 -35.68 -2.67 6.80
CA GLN A 93 -36.69 -3.36 5.99
C GLN A 93 -36.12 -4.55 5.21
N LEU A 94 -34.83 -4.48 4.84
CA LEU A 94 -34.14 -5.53 4.08
C LEU A 94 -33.37 -6.48 5.00
N ASP A 95 -33.14 -7.71 4.52
CA ASP A 95 -32.14 -8.57 5.13
C ASP A 95 -30.74 -7.92 4.99
N PRO A 96 -29.83 -8.09 5.98
CA PRO A 96 -28.48 -7.53 5.90
C PRO A 96 -27.70 -7.90 4.63
N GLU A 97 -27.90 -9.10 4.06
CA GLU A 97 -27.25 -9.50 2.81
C GLU A 97 -27.80 -8.71 1.62
N GLU A 98 -29.12 -8.54 1.54
CA GLU A 98 -29.79 -7.77 0.49
C GLU A 98 -29.45 -6.27 0.58
N TYR A 99 -29.45 -5.71 1.79
CA TYR A 99 -29.06 -4.32 2.02
C TYR A 99 -27.61 -4.07 1.58
N ARG A 100 -26.70 -4.99 1.91
CA ARG A 100 -25.30 -4.90 1.48
C ARG A 100 -25.20 -4.88 -0.04
N ASP A 101 -25.96 -5.71 -0.74
CA ASP A 101 -25.92 -5.77 -2.21
C ASP A 101 -26.43 -4.47 -2.84
N VAL A 102 -27.47 -3.85 -2.26
CA VAL A 102 -27.96 -2.52 -2.68
C VAL A 102 -26.88 -1.45 -2.47
N VAL A 103 -26.26 -1.38 -1.28
CA VAL A 103 -25.21 -0.41 -0.98
C VAL A 103 -24.00 -0.59 -1.89
N GLN A 104 -23.58 -1.83 -2.16
CA GLN A 104 -22.48 -2.11 -3.08
C GLN A 104 -22.79 -1.69 -4.53
N ALA A 105 -24.02 -1.91 -4.99
CA ALA A 105 -24.45 -1.48 -6.32
C ALA A 105 -24.47 0.05 -6.44
N TYR A 106 -24.99 0.74 -5.42
CA TYR A 106 -24.95 2.20 -5.33
C TYR A 106 -23.51 2.74 -5.33
N GLN A 107 -22.66 2.25 -4.43
CA GLN A 107 -21.25 2.67 -4.33
C GLN A 107 -20.48 2.45 -5.63
N ARG A 108 -20.70 1.31 -6.31
CA ARG A 108 -20.08 1.03 -7.61
C ARG A 108 -20.49 2.05 -8.66
N THR A 109 -21.79 2.31 -8.78
CA THR A 109 -22.34 3.28 -9.73
C THR A 109 -21.78 4.68 -9.48
N CYS A 110 -21.79 5.14 -8.23
CA CYS A 110 -21.19 6.42 -7.88
C CYS A 110 -19.70 6.47 -8.19
N THR A 111 -18.94 5.42 -7.84
CA THR A 111 -17.49 5.34 -8.09
C THR A 111 -17.18 5.46 -9.58
N GLU A 112 -17.95 4.79 -10.44
CA GLU A 112 -17.79 4.87 -11.89
C GLU A 112 -18.01 6.30 -12.41
N VAL A 113 -19.05 6.99 -11.97
CA VAL A 113 -19.32 8.39 -12.34
C VAL A 113 -18.22 9.32 -11.81
N ILE A 114 -17.86 9.19 -10.53
CA ILE A 114 -16.83 10.00 -9.89
C ILE A 114 -15.49 9.89 -10.64
N GLN A 115 -15.10 8.68 -11.04
CA GLN A 115 -13.86 8.44 -11.79
C GLN A 115 -13.90 9.07 -13.18
N GLN A 116 -15.05 9.13 -13.86
CA GLN A 116 -15.18 9.80 -15.16
C GLN A 116 -14.87 11.31 -15.09
N PHE A 117 -15.03 11.91 -13.91
CA PHE A 117 -14.70 13.31 -13.64
C PHE A 117 -13.37 13.47 -12.90
N ASP A 118 -12.47 12.48 -12.95
CA ASP A 118 -11.21 12.36 -12.18
C ASP A 118 -11.34 12.69 -10.68
N GLY A 119 -12.48 12.39 -10.08
CA GLY A 119 -12.62 12.39 -8.64
C GLY A 119 -11.99 11.14 -8.03
N HIS A 120 -11.44 11.28 -6.83
CA HIS A 120 -10.88 10.18 -6.06
C HIS A 120 -11.78 9.84 -4.87
N VAL A 121 -12.30 8.60 -4.82
CA VAL A 121 -13.04 8.10 -3.66
C VAL A 121 -12.06 7.83 -2.51
N ALA A 122 -12.00 8.75 -1.57
CA ALA A 122 -11.08 8.71 -0.44
C ALA A 122 -11.54 7.72 0.64
N GLN A 123 -12.85 7.65 0.88
CA GLN A 123 -13.39 6.76 1.89
C GLN A 123 -14.85 6.39 1.59
N LEU A 124 -15.19 5.12 1.88
CA LEU A 124 -16.56 4.63 1.97
C LEU A 124 -16.96 4.60 3.45
N LEU A 125 -18.05 5.28 3.80
CA LEU A 125 -18.50 5.52 5.16
C LEU A 125 -19.92 4.97 5.32
N GLY A 126 -20.05 3.64 5.39
CA GLY A 126 -21.35 2.99 5.32
C GLY A 126 -21.93 3.12 3.92
N ASP A 127 -23.04 3.82 3.79
CA ASP A 127 -23.68 4.20 2.52
C ASP A 127 -23.18 5.53 1.96
N ALA A 128 -22.36 6.29 2.70
CA ALA A 128 -21.80 7.54 2.22
C ALA A 128 -20.46 7.38 1.50
N LEU A 129 -20.16 8.29 0.58
CA LEU A 129 -18.89 8.41 -0.11
C LEU A 129 -18.24 9.76 0.18
N LEU A 130 -16.97 9.74 0.58
CA LEU A 130 -16.11 10.90 0.68
C LEU A 130 -15.19 10.95 -0.54
N VAL A 131 -15.26 12.03 -1.30
CA VAL A 131 -14.60 12.16 -2.60
C VAL A 131 -13.74 13.41 -2.63
N TYR A 132 -12.51 13.28 -3.12
CA TYR A 132 -11.57 14.38 -3.34
C TYR A 132 -11.43 14.66 -4.82
N PHE A 133 -11.58 15.93 -5.20
CA PHE A 133 -11.12 16.46 -6.48
C PHE A 133 -9.89 17.33 -6.21
N GLY A 134 -8.88 17.18 -7.07
CA GLY A 134 -7.56 17.79 -6.91
C GLY A 134 -6.50 16.89 -6.27
N TRP A 135 -6.83 15.61 -6.08
CA TRP A 135 -5.93 14.57 -5.60
C TRP A 135 -6.14 13.26 -6.39
N PRO A 136 -5.09 12.54 -6.78
CA PRO A 136 -3.67 12.86 -6.58
C PRO A 136 -3.15 13.95 -7.53
N VAL A 137 -3.89 14.26 -8.59
CA VAL A 137 -3.57 15.29 -9.59
C VAL A 137 -4.54 16.47 -9.43
N ALA A 138 -3.99 17.69 -9.40
CA ALA A 138 -4.75 18.93 -9.26
C ALA A 138 -5.15 19.52 -10.62
N HIS A 139 -6.36 20.07 -10.71
CA HIS A 139 -6.88 20.77 -11.88
C HIS A 139 -7.47 22.11 -11.48
N GLU A 140 -7.41 23.12 -12.36
CA GLU A 140 -7.98 24.44 -12.07
C GLU A 140 -9.51 24.40 -11.94
N ASP A 141 -10.16 23.40 -12.53
CA ASP A 141 -11.60 23.25 -12.60
C ASP A 141 -12.17 22.14 -11.67
N ASP A 142 -11.39 21.65 -10.69
CA ASP A 142 -11.79 20.60 -9.75
C ASP A 142 -13.16 20.86 -9.08
N ALA A 143 -13.47 22.12 -8.76
CA ALA A 143 -14.77 22.51 -8.22
C ALA A 143 -15.93 22.27 -9.19
N ARG A 144 -15.74 22.59 -10.48
CA ARG A 144 -16.73 22.38 -11.54
C ARG A 144 -16.93 20.89 -11.80
N ARG A 145 -15.84 20.12 -11.78
CA ARG A 145 -15.87 18.66 -11.97
C ARG A 145 -16.63 17.97 -10.85
N ALA A 146 -16.41 18.39 -9.60
CA ALA A 146 -17.17 17.89 -8.45
C ALA A 146 -18.68 18.15 -8.59
N VAL A 147 -19.07 19.33 -9.08
CA VAL A 147 -20.48 19.65 -9.35
C VAL A 147 -21.04 18.76 -10.46
N TYR A 148 -20.34 18.60 -11.58
CA TYR A 148 -20.82 17.75 -12.68
C TYR A 148 -20.93 16.26 -12.30
N ALA A 149 -20.05 15.77 -11.43
CA ALA A 149 -20.15 14.40 -10.92
C ALA A 149 -21.38 14.17 -10.03
N GLY A 150 -21.94 15.23 -9.45
CA GLY A 150 -23.12 15.16 -8.57
C GLY A 150 -24.46 15.49 -9.23
N LEU A 151 -24.49 15.74 -10.55
CA LEU A 151 -25.70 16.03 -11.34
C LEU A 151 -26.21 14.78 -12.05
#